data_AF-A0A6A6P274-F1
#
_entry.id   AF-A0A6A6P274-F1
#
_cell.length_a   1.000
_cell.length_b   1.000
_cell.length_c   1.000
_cell.angle_alpha   90.00
_cell.angle_beta   90.00
_cell.angle_gamma   90.00
#
_symmetry.space_group_name_H-M   'P 1'
#
loop_
_entity.id
_entity.type
_entity.pdbx_description
1 polymer ?
#
loop_
_entity_poly.entity_id
_entity_poly.type
_entity_poly.pdbx_seq_one_letter_code
_entity_poly.pdbx_strand_id
1 'polypeptide(L)'
;MASSSSSVSSSSSSGSGRESVDPVLRNALRYTVSAKEYKLLHRYLISRAPAVRRRTLQPRRYETVVTGSSADDYNAATVRAALRVFGSIYGGLKLWDLFTQKVLNRGKPRLPSPKIPFWKSPNFRLSSSFALILLFHRLLHRFFIRLRESLLTENARPFRQRNPRVARTLTSRLAPAIGASLSGFFLAVSPKDQLRVTIAIYLFTRALEFSYNRLENKGYFKDRPLWFGSWLLMPAVFGQLLHAFTFDRDCFPEEYGRFILNNSPQYVQKRPANYPAHLPWPGPYDIADSLAEISRLRWPKFTSPILFPDTQTLPSSLSAIAPITSSAHPATTNLSCAVLHPHDPSCLRTYITYWLRAFPRVARFFTLAFTAFALVAKPFRQQLVASPISTLNALAARILRASAFVTGAIGTSWGAICLLQSGAVAPLLLPHGALPRQRWFLHGALGGCWAILARSGGRDNFLYSARVSIDSAWKVGVKHGWWKGIKGGDVLLFTASLALVDAVYEVDPKAVSGGMLRKGLGVLRGEGWVDRAASAKGEGEEGKVVEERESEASGLEGVDRIEEEAEKAEEKTE
;
A
#
# COMPACT_ATOMS: atom_id res chain seq x y z
N MET A 1 70.14 41.17 53.62
CA MET A 1 69.98 40.74 52.21
C MET A 1 70.46 39.30 52.13
N ALA A 2 69.53 38.40 51.85
CA ALA A 2 69.69 36.96 52.00
C ALA A 2 69.77 36.27 50.62
N SER A 3 70.84 35.50 50.46
CA SER A 3 70.85 34.09 50.03
C SER A 3 70.45 33.67 48.59
N SER A 4 71.48 33.19 47.88
CA SER A 4 71.67 31.82 47.36
C SER A 4 70.88 31.30 46.13
N SER A 5 71.67 31.05 45.06
CA SER A 5 71.78 29.85 44.20
C SER A 5 70.54 29.03 43.82
N SER A 6 70.38 28.72 42.51
CA SER A 6 70.64 27.38 41.93
C SER A 6 69.90 27.07 40.62
N SER A 7 70.57 26.26 39.79
CA SER A 7 70.05 25.27 38.84
C SER A 7 69.53 25.70 37.45
N VAL A 8 70.40 25.42 36.47
CA VAL A 8 70.04 25.04 35.10
C VAL A 8 69.21 23.76 35.15
N SER A 9 68.01 23.78 34.58
CA SER A 9 67.27 22.57 34.21
C SER A 9 66.57 22.77 32.87
N SER A 10 67.16 22.18 31.84
CA SER A 10 66.52 21.87 30.58
C SER A 10 65.33 20.93 30.84
N SER A 11 64.11 21.41 30.61
CA SER A 11 62.96 20.53 30.41
C SER A 11 62.32 20.85 29.06
N SER A 12 62.73 20.02 28.10
CA SER A 12 62.05 19.61 26.88
C SER A 12 60.61 20.13 26.72
N SER A 13 60.43 20.93 25.68
CA SER A 13 59.17 21.18 24.99
C SER A 13 58.56 19.88 24.46
N SER A 14 57.91 19.08 25.31
CA SER A 14 56.99 18.04 24.85
C SER A 14 55.62 18.66 24.55
N GLY A 15 55.60 19.60 23.62
CA GLY A 15 54.38 20.01 22.94
C GLY A 15 53.92 18.87 22.05
N SER A 16 53.27 17.86 22.63
CA SER A 16 52.54 16.88 21.82
C SER A 16 51.40 17.62 21.14
N GLY A 17 51.63 17.99 19.88
CA GLY A 17 50.63 18.59 19.04
C GLY A 17 49.38 17.74 19.10
N ARG A 18 48.30 18.31 19.63
CA ARG A 18 46.96 17.92 19.19
C ARG A 18 46.97 18.17 17.68
N GLU A 19 47.22 17.14 16.89
CA GLU A 19 46.88 17.14 15.46
C GLU A 19 45.38 17.39 15.39
N SER A 20 44.99 18.66 15.35
CA SER A 20 43.63 19.09 15.15
C SER A 20 43.28 18.70 13.73
N VAL A 21 42.51 17.62 13.59
CA VAL A 21 41.92 17.22 12.31
C VAL A 21 41.25 18.45 11.71
N ASP A 22 41.57 18.76 10.45
CA ASP A 22 41.01 19.90 9.71
C ASP A 22 39.48 19.96 9.91
N PRO A 23 38.90 21.11 10.31
CA PRO A 23 37.47 21.26 10.52
C PRO A 23 36.63 20.87 9.31
N VAL A 24 37.13 21.08 8.09
CA VAL A 24 36.43 20.69 6.86
C VAL A 24 36.39 19.17 6.74
N LEU A 25 37.52 18.51 6.94
CA LEU A 25 37.61 17.04 6.94
C LEU A 25 36.78 16.43 8.07
N ARG A 26 36.78 17.02 9.26
CA ARG A 26 35.94 16.61 10.40
C ARG A 26 34.46 16.67 10.04
N ASN A 27 34.01 17.76 9.42
CA ASN A 27 32.63 17.90 8.97
C ASN A 27 32.29 16.91 7.85
N ALA A 28 33.16 16.76 6.85
CA ALA A 28 32.96 15.79 5.78
C ALA A 28 32.81 14.35 6.32
N LEU A 29 33.68 13.94 7.24
CA LEU A 29 33.61 12.62 7.88
C LEU A 29 32.32 12.45 8.70
N ARG A 30 31.92 13.50 9.44
CA ARG A 30 30.68 13.52 10.23
C ARG A 30 29.42 13.29 9.40
N TYR A 31 29.36 13.90 8.21
CA TYR A 31 28.19 13.81 7.32
C TYR A 31 28.21 12.62 6.37
N THR A 32 29.34 11.90 6.23
CA THR A 32 29.48 10.79 5.29
C THR A 32 29.47 9.41 5.96
N VAL A 33 30.21 9.22 7.07
CA VAL A 33 30.45 7.88 7.65
C VAL A 33 30.14 7.85 9.15
N SER A 34 29.29 6.90 9.59
CA SER A 34 29.04 6.67 11.02
C SER A 34 30.21 6.01 11.74
N ALA A 35 30.31 6.22 13.06
CA ALA A 35 31.31 5.56 13.89
C ALA A 35 31.25 4.03 13.77
N LYS A 36 30.04 3.45 13.66
CA LYS A 36 29.84 2.01 13.46
C LYS A 36 30.34 1.54 12.09
N GLU A 37 30.01 2.27 11.03
CA GLU A 37 30.49 1.97 9.67
C GLU A 37 32.00 2.15 9.57
N TYR A 38 32.57 3.19 10.18
CA TYR A 38 34.01 3.38 10.23
C TYR A 38 34.70 2.22 10.95
N LYS A 39 34.15 1.72 12.06
CA LYS A 39 34.68 0.54 12.76
C LYS A 39 34.69 -0.70 11.87
N LEU A 40 33.63 -0.94 11.09
CA LEU A 40 33.56 -2.04 10.13
C LEU A 40 34.54 -1.86 8.98
N LEU A 41 34.58 -0.66 8.40
CA LEU A 41 35.45 -0.32 7.29
C LEU A 41 36.92 -0.41 7.72
N HIS A 42 37.26 0.07 8.92
CA HIS A 42 38.58 -0.07 9.53
C HIS A 42 38.96 -1.55 9.74
N ARG A 43 38.04 -2.39 10.24
CA ARG A 43 38.27 -3.83 10.39
C ARG A 43 38.52 -4.51 9.04
N TYR A 44 37.73 -4.14 8.02
CA TYR A 44 37.89 -4.64 6.66
C TYR A 44 39.23 -4.18 6.04
N LEU A 45 39.57 -2.90 6.18
CA LEU A 45 40.79 -2.33 5.63
C LEU A 45 42.05 -2.95 6.25
N ILE A 46 42.04 -3.17 7.57
CA ILE A 46 43.14 -3.88 8.26
C ILE A 46 43.24 -5.34 7.81
N SER A 47 42.12 -6.02 7.57
CA SER A 47 42.13 -7.42 7.10
C SER A 47 42.71 -7.57 5.69
N ARG A 48 42.60 -6.54 4.84
CA ARG A 48 43.03 -6.59 3.43
C ARG A 48 44.38 -5.91 3.18
N ALA A 49 44.75 -4.93 4.00
CA ALA A 49 45.96 -4.14 3.86
C ALA A 49 46.51 -3.72 5.24
N PRO A 50 47.27 -4.59 5.94
CA PRO A 50 47.80 -4.31 7.27
C PRO A 50 48.78 -3.12 7.30
N ALA A 51 49.41 -2.79 6.18
CA ALA A 51 50.31 -1.64 6.04
C ALA A 51 49.63 -0.28 6.30
N VAL A 52 48.30 -0.20 6.13
CA VAL A 52 47.54 1.05 6.27
C VAL A 52 47.17 1.34 7.75
N ARG A 53 47.41 0.38 8.66
CA ARG A 53 47.10 0.50 10.10
C ARG A 53 47.72 1.73 10.77
N ARG A 54 48.93 2.14 10.34
CA ARG A 54 49.63 3.32 10.87
C ARG A 54 49.08 4.65 10.35
N ARG A 55 48.36 4.66 9.22
CA ARG A 55 47.81 5.87 8.57
C ARG A 55 46.32 6.09 8.85
N THR A 56 45.61 5.10 9.41
CA THR A 56 44.18 5.22 9.73
C THR A 56 43.95 5.64 11.17
N LEU A 57 42.98 6.53 11.39
CA LEU A 57 42.51 6.89 12.73
C LEU A 57 41.94 5.65 13.45
N GLN A 58 42.30 5.46 14.72
CA GLN A 58 41.70 4.39 15.52
C GLN A 58 40.19 4.64 15.72
N PRO A 59 39.32 3.61 15.74
CA PRO A 59 37.87 3.77 15.85
C PRO A 59 37.41 4.60 17.05
N ARG A 60 38.07 4.45 18.21
CA ARG A 60 37.78 5.26 19.41
C ARG A 60 38.10 6.74 19.21
N ARG A 61 39.22 7.04 18.53
CA ARG A 61 39.63 8.41 18.19
C ARG A 61 38.73 9.02 17.11
N TYR A 62 38.28 8.20 16.15
CA TYR A 62 37.30 8.62 15.15
C TYR A 62 35.96 8.97 15.79
N GLU A 63 35.51 8.14 16.74
CA GLU A 63 34.28 8.38 17.48
C GLU A 63 34.35 9.72 18.21
N THR A 64 35.40 10.00 18.99
CA THR A 64 35.54 11.28 19.70
C THR A 64 35.64 12.50 18.77
N VAL A 65 36.30 12.36 17.60
CA VAL A 65 36.37 13.43 16.60
C VAL A 65 34.99 13.74 16.00
N VAL A 66 34.16 12.72 15.77
CA VAL A 66 32.83 12.86 15.15
C VAL A 66 31.75 13.24 16.17
N THR A 67 31.83 12.75 17.42
CA THR A 67 30.82 12.97 18.48
C THR A 67 31.12 14.16 19.39
N GLY A 68 32.32 14.75 19.32
CA GLY A 68 32.88 15.69 20.31
C GLY A 68 32.20 17.05 20.58
N SER A 69 30.90 17.24 20.32
CA SER A 69 30.06 18.31 20.89
C SER A 69 28.57 17.92 20.74
N SER A 70 27.91 17.72 21.87
CA SER A 70 26.76 16.84 22.14
C SER A 70 25.36 17.29 21.67
N ALA A 71 25.20 18.08 20.59
CA ALA A 71 23.86 18.51 20.11
C ALA A 71 23.56 18.26 18.62
N ASP A 72 24.59 18.12 17.78
CA ASP A 72 24.48 18.15 16.32
C ASP A 72 24.56 16.77 15.62
N ASP A 73 24.77 15.68 16.37
CA ASP A 73 24.87 14.34 15.74
C ASP A 73 23.55 13.90 15.10
N TYR A 74 22.40 14.37 15.60
CA TYR A 74 21.10 14.09 14.97
C TYR A 74 20.99 14.69 13.56
N ASN A 75 21.48 15.92 13.35
CA ASN A 75 21.45 16.56 12.03
C ASN A 75 22.34 15.80 11.05
N ALA A 76 23.56 15.45 11.48
CA ALA A 76 24.47 14.61 10.71
C ALA A 76 23.92 13.20 10.44
N ALA A 77 23.25 12.56 11.41
CA ALA A 77 22.60 11.27 11.25
C ALA A 77 21.42 11.34 10.26
N THR A 78 20.68 12.44 10.26
CA THR A 78 19.56 12.71 9.36
C THR A 78 20.02 12.87 7.93
N VAL A 79 21.09 13.65 7.69
CA VAL A 79 21.72 13.77 6.36
C VAL A 79 22.25 12.42 5.87
N ARG A 80 22.97 11.67 6.71
CA ARG A 80 23.46 10.33 6.35
C ARG A 80 22.31 9.38 5.99
N ALA A 81 21.21 9.39 6.75
CA ALA A 81 20.05 8.55 6.45
C ALA A 81 19.41 8.93 5.10
N ALA A 82 19.25 10.23 4.82
CA ALA A 82 18.73 10.70 3.54
C ALA A 82 19.63 10.31 2.35
N LEU A 83 20.95 10.44 2.48
CA LEU A 83 21.91 9.99 1.46
C LEU A 83 21.85 8.48 1.22
N ARG A 84 21.69 7.67 2.27
CA ARG A 84 21.52 6.22 2.14
C ARG A 84 20.21 5.85 1.42
N VAL A 85 19.11 6.51 1.77
CA VAL A 85 17.82 6.32 1.07
C VAL A 85 17.94 6.71 -0.40
N PHE A 86 18.57 7.85 -0.70
CA PHE A 86 18.85 8.27 -2.07
C PHE A 86 19.63 7.20 -2.85
N GLY A 87 20.78 6.77 -2.32
CA GLY A 87 21.64 5.77 -2.98
C GLY A 87 20.95 4.43 -3.16
N SER A 88 20.17 3.99 -2.17
CA SER A 88 19.46 2.70 -2.20
C SER A 88 18.35 2.69 -3.25
N ILE A 89 17.52 3.73 -3.28
CA ILE A 89 16.43 3.85 -4.25
C ILE A 89 17.01 4.06 -5.66
N TYR A 90 18.01 4.92 -5.81
CA TYR A 90 18.62 5.18 -7.12
C TYR A 90 19.30 3.93 -7.69
N GLY A 91 20.09 3.23 -6.87
CA GLY A 91 20.69 1.95 -7.23
C GLY A 91 19.63 0.91 -7.60
N GLY A 92 18.60 0.75 -6.76
CA GLY A 92 17.49 -0.17 -7.01
C GLY A 92 16.77 0.08 -8.33
N LEU A 93 16.43 1.34 -8.63
CA LEU A 93 15.81 1.74 -9.90
C LEU A 93 16.72 1.46 -11.10
N LYS A 94 18.03 1.72 -10.97
CA LYS A 94 18.99 1.40 -12.03
C LYS A 94 19.15 -0.10 -12.25
N LEU A 95 19.20 -0.90 -11.18
CA LEU A 95 19.21 -2.35 -11.30
C LEU A 95 17.93 -2.85 -11.97
N TRP A 96 16.78 -2.26 -11.64
CA TRP A 96 15.50 -2.60 -12.25
C TRP A 96 15.47 -2.28 -13.75
N ASP A 97 15.97 -1.12 -14.16
CA ASP A 97 16.12 -0.76 -15.57
C ASP A 97 17.04 -1.74 -16.31
N LEU A 98 18.15 -2.14 -15.70
CA LEU A 98 19.07 -3.12 -16.29
C LEU A 98 18.42 -4.50 -16.41
N PHE A 99 17.68 -4.93 -15.38
CA PHE A 99 16.98 -6.21 -15.38
C PHE A 99 15.88 -6.24 -16.44
N THR A 100 15.03 -5.22 -16.50
CA THR A 100 13.96 -5.12 -17.50
C THR A 100 14.51 -5.08 -18.93
N GLN A 101 15.61 -4.37 -19.16
CA GLN A 101 16.27 -4.34 -20.47
C GLN A 101 16.89 -5.68 -20.86
N LYS A 102 17.59 -6.36 -19.95
CA LYS A 102 18.30 -7.61 -20.25
C LYS A 102 17.40 -8.84 -20.29
N VAL A 103 16.37 -8.88 -19.45
CA VAL A 103 15.54 -10.07 -19.21
C VAL A 103 14.18 -9.94 -19.87
N LEU A 104 13.42 -8.89 -19.55
CA LEU A 104 12.02 -8.75 -20.01
C LEU A 104 11.90 -8.27 -21.46
N ASN A 105 12.80 -7.41 -21.91
CA ASN A 105 12.78 -6.85 -23.26
C ASN A 105 13.84 -7.48 -24.19
N ARG A 106 14.27 -8.71 -23.88
CA ARG A 106 15.22 -9.45 -24.70
C ARG A 106 14.66 -9.62 -26.11
N GLY A 107 15.36 -9.08 -27.11
CA GLY A 107 14.97 -9.16 -28.53
C GLY A 107 14.11 -8.00 -29.07
N LYS A 108 13.74 -7.00 -28.26
CA LYS A 108 13.05 -5.79 -28.75
C LYS A 108 14.07 -4.70 -29.10
N PRO A 109 13.92 -4.01 -30.25
CA PRO A 109 14.82 -2.90 -30.61
C PRO A 109 14.73 -1.78 -29.58
N ARG A 110 15.89 -1.24 -29.18
CA ARG A 110 15.96 -0.10 -28.25
C ARG A 110 15.43 1.14 -28.96
N LEU A 111 14.34 1.70 -28.46
CA LEU A 111 13.92 3.05 -28.84
C LEU A 111 15.03 4.05 -28.41
N PRO A 112 15.46 4.98 -29.28
CA PRO A 112 16.44 5.99 -28.91
C PRO A 112 15.88 6.87 -27.78
N SER A 113 16.42 6.74 -26.57
CA SER A 113 16.07 7.65 -25.48
C SER A 113 16.82 8.97 -25.69
N PRO A 114 16.13 10.13 -25.61
CA PRO A 114 16.81 11.42 -25.72
C PRO A 114 17.88 11.57 -24.63
N LYS A 115 19.01 12.20 -24.97
CA LYS A 115 20.09 12.50 -24.03
C LYS A 115 19.62 13.57 -23.04
N ILE A 116 18.99 13.14 -21.95
CA ILE A 116 18.53 14.02 -20.87
C ILE A 116 19.69 14.20 -19.86
N PRO A 117 19.96 15.43 -19.37
CA PRO A 117 20.92 15.65 -18.29
C PRO A 117 20.62 14.78 -17.07
N PHE A 118 21.63 14.29 -16.36
CA PHE A 118 21.43 13.30 -15.29
C PHE A 118 20.50 13.77 -14.15
N TRP A 119 20.53 15.06 -13.81
CA TRP A 119 19.66 15.68 -12.78
C TRP A 119 18.19 15.77 -13.22
N LYS A 120 17.92 15.75 -14.54
CA LYS A 120 16.55 15.69 -15.08
C LYS A 120 16.04 14.26 -15.24
N SER A 121 16.87 13.25 -14.95
CA SER A 121 16.44 11.85 -15.08
C SER A 121 15.33 11.50 -14.07
N PRO A 122 14.30 10.72 -14.48
CA PRO A 122 13.17 10.39 -13.62
C PRO A 122 13.61 9.65 -12.35
N ASN A 123 14.55 8.71 -12.48
CA ASN A 123 15.08 7.95 -11.34
C ASN A 123 15.81 8.86 -10.34
N PHE A 124 16.62 9.82 -10.81
CA PHE A 124 17.29 10.77 -9.91
C PHE A 124 16.28 11.62 -9.16
N ARG A 125 15.27 12.16 -9.87
CA ARG A 125 14.22 12.98 -9.28
C ARG A 125 13.36 12.21 -8.27
N LEU A 126 13.01 10.96 -8.57
CA LEU A 126 12.25 10.10 -7.67
C LEU A 126 13.07 9.78 -6.40
N SER A 127 14.32 9.35 -6.54
CA SER A 127 15.20 9.08 -5.41
C SER A 127 15.46 10.32 -4.56
N SER A 128 15.67 11.48 -5.21
CA SER A 128 15.84 12.76 -4.53
C SER A 128 14.58 13.16 -3.77
N SER A 129 13.40 12.93 -4.34
CA SER A 129 12.12 13.23 -3.69
C SER A 129 11.98 12.48 -2.37
N PHE A 130 12.14 11.16 -2.36
CA PHE A 130 12.05 10.36 -1.13
C PHE A 130 13.13 10.71 -0.09
N ALA A 131 14.35 11.00 -0.55
CA ALA A 131 15.43 11.43 0.34
C ALA A 131 15.13 12.78 0.99
N LEU A 132 14.59 13.74 0.23
CA LEU A 132 14.17 15.04 0.75
C LEU A 132 12.99 14.91 1.70
N ILE A 133 11.99 14.07 1.38
CA ILE A 133 10.88 13.78 2.29
C ILE A 133 11.44 13.29 3.63
N LEU A 134 12.33 12.27 3.64
CA LEU A 134 12.91 11.77 4.89
C LEU A 134 13.72 12.85 5.63
N LEU A 135 14.57 13.59 4.92
CA LEU A 135 15.42 14.62 5.49
C LEU A 135 14.59 15.70 6.20
N PHE A 136 13.65 16.29 5.46
CA PHE A 136 12.82 17.36 5.98
C PHE A 136 11.81 16.87 7.00
N HIS A 137 11.28 15.64 6.88
CA HIS A 137 10.38 15.09 7.89
C HIS A 137 11.06 15.04 9.25
N ARG A 138 12.27 14.50 9.33
CA ARG A 138 13.08 14.45 10.57
C ARG A 138 13.43 15.83 11.12
N LEU A 139 13.92 16.72 10.25
CA LEU A 139 14.32 18.07 10.66
C LEU A 139 13.11 18.88 11.18
N LEU A 140 11.99 18.85 10.45
CA LEU A 140 10.76 19.53 10.84
C LEU A 140 10.18 18.91 12.12
N HIS A 141 10.16 17.59 12.23
CA HIS A 141 9.67 16.92 13.43
C HIS A 141 10.44 17.37 14.68
N ARG A 142 11.79 17.34 14.61
CA ARG A 142 12.65 17.83 15.69
C ARG A 142 12.45 19.32 15.96
N PHE A 143 12.34 20.12 14.92
CA PHE A 143 12.11 21.57 15.04
C PHE A 143 10.80 21.85 15.78
N PHE A 144 9.70 21.19 15.41
CA PHE A 144 8.41 21.39 16.06
C PHE A 144 8.35 20.82 17.48
N ILE A 145 9.08 19.74 17.79
CA ILE A 145 9.26 19.27 19.18
C ILE A 145 9.94 20.37 20.01
N ARG A 146 11.08 20.89 19.56
CA ARG A 146 11.83 21.95 20.25
C ARG A 146 11.04 23.25 20.36
N LEU A 147 10.32 23.60 19.30
CA LEU A 147 9.44 24.77 19.29
C LEU A 147 8.34 24.61 20.34
N ARG A 148 7.69 23.44 20.39
CA ARG A 148 6.67 23.15 21.41
C ARG A 148 7.24 23.23 22.82
N GLU A 149 8.42 22.64 23.07
CA GLU A 149 9.10 22.71 24.37
C GLU A 149 9.39 24.17 24.76
N SER A 150 9.97 24.96 23.85
CA SER A 150 10.26 26.38 24.08
C SER A 150 8.99 27.19 24.37
N LEU A 151 7.88 26.90 23.67
CA LEU A 151 6.61 27.59 23.85
C LEU A 151 5.87 27.16 25.12
N LEU A 152 6.22 26.04 25.74
CA LEU A 152 5.67 25.59 27.02
C LEU A 152 6.40 26.24 28.21
N THR A 153 7.62 26.75 28.02
CA THR A 153 8.37 27.45 29.09
C THR A 153 7.64 28.71 29.57
N GLU A 154 7.97 29.15 30.78
CA GLU A 154 7.37 30.36 31.37
C GLU A 154 7.75 31.63 30.61
N ASN A 155 8.96 31.67 30.06
CA ASN A 155 9.48 32.79 29.26
C ASN A 155 8.64 33.10 28.01
N ALA A 156 7.91 32.10 27.50
CA ALA A 156 7.03 32.25 26.33
C ALA A 156 5.59 32.67 26.66
N ARG A 157 5.24 32.89 27.94
CA ARG A 157 3.92 33.41 28.37
C ARG A 157 3.42 34.64 27.58
N PRO A 158 4.21 35.71 27.34
CA PRO A 158 3.73 36.88 26.61
C PRO A 158 3.34 36.56 25.16
N PHE A 159 4.06 35.66 24.50
CA PHE A 159 3.71 35.19 23.15
C PHE A 159 2.37 34.44 23.13
N ARG A 160 2.11 33.60 24.14
CA ARG A 160 0.87 32.83 24.25
C ARG A 160 -0.34 33.73 24.46
N GLN A 161 -0.19 34.79 25.26
CA GLN A 161 -1.24 35.78 25.50
C GLN A 161 -1.52 36.62 24.24
N ARG A 162 -0.47 37.03 23.51
CA ARG A 162 -0.62 37.82 22.28
C ARG A 162 -1.26 37.04 21.13
N ASN A 163 -1.00 35.74 21.02
CA ASN A 163 -1.47 34.90 19.91
C ASN A 163 -2.10 33.58 20.40
N PRO A 164 -3.31 33.62 21.00
CA PRO A 164 -3.88 32.45 21.68
C PRO A 164 -4.17 31.28 20.74
N ARG A 165 -4.62 31.55 19.51
CA ARG A 165 -4.94 30.51 18.52
C ARG A 165 -3.67 29.80 18.03
N VAL A 166 -2.66 30.57 17.62
CA VAL A 166 -1.39 30.04 17.13
C VAL A 166 -0.66 29.28 18.24
N ALA A 167 -0.61 29.84 19.44
CA ALA A 167 -0.02 29.17 20.59
C ALA A 167 -0.72 27.85 20.92
N ARG A 168 -2.06 27.79 20.86
CA ARG A 168 -2.81 26.53 21.05
C ARG A 168 -2.49 25.50 19.97
N THR A 169 -2.36 25.91 18.71
CA THR A 169 -2.00 24.98 17.62
C THR A 169 -0.58 24.44 17.77
N LEU A 170 0.41 25.29 18.07
CA LEU A 170 1.82 24.92 18.18
C LEU A 170 2.15 24.15 19.47
N THR A 171 1.39 24.35 20.55
CA THR A 171 1.56 23.59 21.80
C THR A 171 0.82 22.25 21.80
N SER A 172 -0.05 22.01 20.81
CA SER A 172 -0.78 20.76 20.68
C SER A 172 0.16 19.55 20.54
N ARG A 173 -0.25 18.39 21.05
CA ARG A 173 0.52 17.14 20.94
C ARG A 173 0.74 16.71 19.48
N LEU A 174 -0.19 17.09 18.59
CA LEU A 174 -0.14 16.75 17.16
C LEU A 174 0.72 17.71 16.34
N ALA A 175 1.12 18.87 16.87
CA ALA A 175 1.85 19.88 16.12
C ALA A 175 3.14 19.33 15.48
N PRO A 176 3.98 18.52 16.18
CA PRO A 176 5.18 17.98 15.56
C PRO A 176 4.91 16.91 14.50
N ALA A 177 3.84 16.13 14.64
CA ALA A 177 3.43 15.13 13.67
C ALA A 177 2.90 15.78 12.39
N ILE A 178 1.99 16.75 12.52
CA ILE A 178 1.42 17.50 11.39
C ILE A 178 2.49 18.39 10.74
N GLY A 179 3.32 19.06 11.53
CA GLY A 179 4.40 19.91 11.01
C GLY A 179 5.44 19.15 10.21
N ALA A 180 5.79 17.93 10.63
CA ALA A 180 6.70 17.05 9.90
C ALA A 180 6.14 16.60 8.54
N SER A 181 4.82 16.44 8.45
CA SER A 181 4.15 16.01 7.23
C SER A 181 4.26 17.01 6.07
N LEU A 182 4.60 18.29 6.33
CA LEU A 182 4.91 19.28 5.29
C LEU A 182 6.08 18.84 4.39
N SER A 183 6.94 17.94 4.87
CA SER A 183 7.92 17.26 4.04
C SER A 183 7.31 16.53 2.82
N GLY A 184 6.02 16.17 2.88
CA GLY A 184 5.28 15.58 1.78
C GLY A 184 5.23 16.44 0.52
N PHE A 185 5.39 17.77 0.63
CA PHE A 185 5.50 18.65 -0.52
C PHE A 185 6.69 18.33 -1.43
N PHE A 186 7.75 17.70 -0.90
CA PHE A 186 8.89 17.24 -1.71
C PHE A 186 8.52 16.10 -2.66
N LEU A 187 7.31 15.53 -2.57
CA LEU A 187 6.78 14.67 -3.64
C LEU A 187 6.65 15.41 -4.98
N ALA A 188 6.54 16.74 -4.98
CA ALA A 188 6.53 17.55 -6.20
C ALA A 188 7.83 17.45 -7.03
N VAL A 189 8.96 17.12 -6.39
CA VAL A 189 10.25 16.90 -7.07
C VAL A 189 10.18 15.67 -7.98
N SER A 190 9.41 14.65 -7.57
CA SER A 190 9.17 13.44 -8.35
C SER A 190 8.51 13.77 -9.69
N PRO A 191 8.90 13.09 -10.79
CA PRO A 191 8.25 13.27 -12.09
C PRO A 191 6.74 13.06 -12.00
N LYS A 192 5.99 13.76 -12.86
CA LYS A 192 4.53 13.66 -12.93
C LYS A 192 4.13 12.37 -13.68
N ASP A 193 4.35 11.25 -13.01
CA ASP A 193 4.08 9.92 -13.54
C ASP A 193 2.96 9.22 -12.76
N GLN A 194 2.37 8.18 -13.34
CA GLN A 194 1.33 7.36 -12.71
C GLN A 194 1.76 6.79 -11.35
N LEU A 195 3.06 6.54 -11.15
CA LEU A 195 3.61 6.08 -9.88
C LEU A 195 3.36 7.08 -8.75
N ARG A 196 3.50 8.39 -9.02
CA ARG A 196 3.30 9.44 -8.01
C ARG A 196 1.85 9.49 -7.54
N VAL A 197 0.91 9.40 -8.48
CA VAL A 197 -0.53 9.30 -8.19
C VAL A 197 -0.85 8.03 -7.40
N THR A 198 -0.26 6.90 -7.80
CA THR A 198 -0.44 5.61 -7.13
C THR A 198 0.03 5.65 -5.67
N ILE A 199 1.18 6.27 -5.40
CA ILE A 199 1.70 6.45 -4.03
C ILE A 199 0.78 7.36 -3.21
N ALA A 200 0.26 8.44 -3.79
CA ALA A 200 -0.67 9.34 -3.11
C ALA A 200 -1.97 8.63 -2.72
N ILE A 201 -2.59 7.89 -3.66
CA ILE A 201 -3.81 7.09 -3.40
C ILE A 201 -3.53 5.96 -2.40
N TYR A 202 -2.35 5.34 -2.48
CA TYR A 202 -1.93 4.33 -1.52
C TYR A 202 -1.88 4.90 -0.09
N LEU A 203 -1.19 6.03 0.09
CA LEU A 203 -1.06 6.64 1.41
C LEU A 203 -2.41 7.15 1.93
N PHE A 204 -3.24 7.73 1.05
CA PHE A 204 -4.59 8.17 1.38
C PHE A 204 -5.47 7.04 1.92
N THR A 205 -5.53 5.93 1.19
CA THR A 205 -6.32 4.76 1.64
C THR A 205 -5.77 4.14 2.92
N ARG A 206 -4.44 4.13 3.13
CA ARG A 206 -3.84 3.72 4.42
C ARG A 206 -4.18 4.68 5.55
N ALA A 207 -4.21 5.99 5.29
CA ALA A 207 -4.59 7.00 6.28
C ALA A 207 -6.04 6.80 6.75
N LEU A 208 -6.96 6.53 5.81
CA LEU A 208 -8.34 6.19 6.12
C LEU A 208 -8.45 4.85 6.88
N GLU A 209 -7.68 3.85 6.47
CA GLU A 209 -7.62 2.55 7.13
C GLU A 209 -7.19 2.67 8.61
N PHE A 210 -6.12 3.42 8.89
CA PHE A 210 -5.64 3.59 10.28
C PHE A 210 -6.62 4.43 11.11
N SER A 211 -7.25 5.43 10.48
CA SER A 211 -8.29 6.21 11.13
C SER A 211 -9.49 5.33 11.50
N TYR A 212 -9.90 4.43 10.59
CA TYR A 212 -10.94 3.44 10.84
C TYR A 212 -10.54 2.48 11.97
N ASN A 213 -9.32 1.92 11.94
CA ASN A 213 -8.83 1.02 12.99
C ASN A 213 -8.79 1.73 14.36
N ARG A 214 -8.43 3.01 14.41
CA ARG A 214 -8.45 3.79 15.65
C ARG A 214 -9.86 3.95 16.20
N LEU A 215 -10.86 4.19 15.34
CA LEU A 215 -12.26 4.25 15.75
C LEU A 215 -12.76 2.89 16.23
N GLU A 216 -12.34 1.82 15.57
CA GLU A 216 -12.62 0.44 15.99
C GLU A 216 -12.01 0.12 17.36
N ASN A 217 -10.74 0.46 17.61
CA ASN A 217 -10.05 0.29 18.89
C ASN A 217 -10.75 1.05 20.03
N LYS A 218 -11.34 2.22 19.73
CA LYS A 218 -12.12 3.01 20.71
C LYS A 218 -13.51 2.44 20.99
N GLY A 219 -13.94 1.42 20.25
CA GLY A 219 -15.23 0.76 20.46
C GLY A 219 -16.41 1.42 19.75
N TYR A 220 -16.20 2.31 18.78
CA TYR A 220 -17.30 2.93 18.01
C TYR A 220 -18.08 1.91 17.16
N PHE A 221 -17.53 0.71 16.93
CA PHE A 221 -18.12 -0.34 16.09
C PHE A 221 -18.38 -1.66 16.85
N LYS A 222 -18.62 -1.60 18.16
CA LYS A 222 -18.87 -2.79 19.00
C LYS A 222 -20.10 -3.59 18.54
N ASP A 223 -21.19 -2.91 18.16
CA ASP A 223 -22.49 -3.55 17.85
C ASP A 223 -22.69 -3.82 16.34
N ARG A 224 -21.61 -4.07 15.60
CA ARG A 224 -21.71 -4.26 14.13
C ARG A 224 -22.39 -5.59 13.78
N PRO A 225 -23.29 -5.63 12.78
CA PRO A 225 -23.84 -6.87 12.28
C PRO A 225 -22.76 -7.81 11.72
N LEU A 226 -22.98 -9.12 11.82
CA LEU A 226 -22.05 -10.16 11.34
C LEU A 226 -21.75 -10.11 9.83
N TRP A 227 -22.65 -9.49 9.05
CA TRP A 227 -22.48 -9.29 7.62
C TRP A 227 -21.69 -8.02 7.29
N PHE A 228 -21.56 -7.07 8.22
CA PHE A 228 -20.89 -5.80 7.98
C PHE A 228 -19.37 -5.97 8.00
N GLY A 229 -18.69 -5.57 6.93
CA GLY A 229 -17.24 -5.67 6.87
C GLY A 229 -16.63 -5.07 5.60
N SER A 230 -15.31 -5.15 5.51
CA SER A 230 -14.53 -4.56 4.40
C SER A 230 -14.90 -5.06 3.00
N TRP A 231 -15.54 -6.23 2.88
CA TRP A 231 -16.02 -6.78 1.62
C TRP A 231 -17.13 -5.92 0.97
N LEU A 232 -17.89 -5.15 1.77
CA LEU A 232 -18.95 -4.25 1.28
C LEU A 232 -18.43 -3.11 0.41
N LEU A 233 -17.11 -2.86 0.41
CA LEU A 233 -16.49 -1.94 -0.55
C LEU A 233 -16.57 -2.49 -1.98
N MET A 234 -16.57 -3.81 -2.15
CA MET A 234 -16.42 -4.45 -3.47
C MET A 234 -17.62 -4.24 -4.40
N PRO A 235 -18.89 -4.27 -3.94
CA PRO A 235 -20.01 -3.87 -4.79
C PRO A 235 -19.85 -2.47 -5.40
N ALA A 236 -19.48 -1.46 -4.61
CA ALA A 236 -19.28 -0.11 -5.13
C ALA A 236 -18.08 -0.02 -6.10
N VAL A 237 -16.98 -0.69 -5.74
CA VAL A 237 -15.73 -0.73 -6.52
C VAL A 237 -15.94 -1.41 -7.87
N PHE A 238 -16.53 -2.61 -7.90
CA PHE A 238 -16.78 -3.32 -9.15
C PHE A 238 -17.89 -2.68 -9.98
N GLY A 239 -18.90 -2.08 -9.34
CA GLY A 239 -19.90 -1.27 -10.03
C GLY A 239 -19.27 -0.11 -10.79
N GLN A 240 -18.43 0.69 -10.12
CA GLN A 240 -17.73 1.81 -10.77
C GLN A 240 -16.78 1.32 -11.86
N LEU A 241 -15.99 0.27 -11.58
CA LEU A 241 -15.00 -0.26 -12.51
C LEU A 241 -15.66 -0.84 -13.76
N LEU A 242 -16.77 -1.57 -13.63
CA LEU A 242 -17.47 -2.11 -14.79
C LEU A 242 -18.12 -1.01 -15.62
N HIS A 243 -18.68 0.02 -14.97
CA HIS A 243 -19.20 1.19 -15.68
C HIS A 243 -18.10 1.94 -16.44
N ALA A 244 -16.92 2.12 -15.84
CA ALA A 244 -15.77 2.72 -16.52
C ALA A 244 -15.27 1.83 -17.66
N PHE A 245 -15.21 0.51 -17.46
CA PHE A 245 -14.81 -0.45 -18.49
C PHE A 245 -15.65 -0.35 -19.76
N THR A 246 -16.97 -0.11 -19.63
CA THR A 246 -17.88 -0.07 -20.78
C THR A 246 -17.99 1.29 -21.45
N PHE A 247 -17.98 2.40 -20.71
CA PHE A 247 -18.18 3.73 -21.28
C PHE A 247 -16.89 4.56 -21.41
N ASP A 248 -15.90 4.31 -20.57
CA ASP A 248 -14.68 5.11 -20.41
C ASP A 248 -13.44 4.22 -20.30
N ARG A 249 -13.22 3.39 -21.33
CA ARG A 249 -12.15 2.38 -21.36
C ARG A 249 -10.75 2.97 -21.15
N ASP A 250 -10.52 4.19 -21.59
CA ASP A 250 -9.29 4.97 -21.38
C ASP A 250 -9.00 5.28 -19.90
N CYS A 251 -10.04 5.33 -19.08
CA CYS A 251 -9.95 5.54 -17.63
C CYS A 251 -9.86 4.21 -16.84
N PHE A 252 -9.89 3.07 -17.53
CA PHE A 252 -9.89 1.75 -16.91
C PHE A 252 -8.51 1.07 -17.03
N PRO A 253 -8.03 0.36 -15.99
CA PRO A 253 -6.74 -0.35 -16.02
C PRO A 253 -6.71 -1.48 -17.07
N GLU A 254 -5.87 -1.34 -18.10
CA GLU A 254 -5.79 -2.27 -19.23
C GLU A 254 -5.54 -3.73 -18.81
N GLU A 255 -4.60 -3.96 -17.91
CA GLU A 255 -4.26 -5.31 -17.42
C GLU A 255 -5.44 -5.99 -16.73
N TYR A 256 -6.26 -5.21 -16.02
CA TYR A 256 -7.47 -5.72 -15.38
C TYR A 256 -8.50 -6.15 -16.45
N GLY A 257 -8.58 -5.40 -17.55
CA GLY A 257 -9.54 -5.65 -18.64
C GLY A 257 -9.16 -6.87 -19.44
N ARG A 258 -7.86 -7.00 -19.77
CA ARG A 258 -7.31 -8.20 -20.39
C ARG A 258 -7.56 -9.43 -19.52
N PHE A 259 -7.37 -9.33 -18.21
CA PHE A 259 -7.64 -10.44 -17.29
C PHE A 259 -9.12 -10.86 -17.30
N ILE A 260 -10.06 -9.91 -17.26
CA ILE A 260 -11.50 -10.18 -17.30
C ILE A 260 -11.87 -10.85 -18.64
N LEU A 261 -11.48 -10.24 -19.76
CA LEU A 261 -11.83 -10.74 -21.10
C LEU A 261 -11.25 -12.14 -21.36
N ASN A 262 -9.99 -12.38 -20.95
CA ASN A 262 -9.34 -13.69 -21.10
C ASN A 262 -10.00 -14.81 -20.28
N ASN A 263 -10.69 -14.45 -19.19
CA ASN A 263 -11.43 -15.36 -18.33
C ASN A 263 -12.95 -15.31 -18.58
N SER A 264 -13.40 -14.77 -19.71
CA SER A 264 -14.82 -14.70 -20.09
C SER A 264 -15.18 -15.54 -21.35
N PRO A 265 -14.78 -16.82 -21.45
CA PRO A 265 -14.81 -17.55 -22.73
C PRO A 265 -16.20 -17.83 -23.30
N GLN A 266 -17.27 -17.79 -22.49
CA GLN A 266 -18.65 -18.00 -22.93
C GLN A 266 -19.33 -16.72 -23.39
N TYR A 267 -18.92 -15.58 -22.83
CA TYR A 267 -19.56 -14.29 -23.04
C TYR A 267 -18.87 -13.47 -24.13
N VAL A 268 -17.56 -13.69 -24.30
CA VAL A 268 -16.74 -12.99 -25.30
C VAL A 268 -16.41 -13.96 -26.42
N GLN A 269 -17.11 -13.81 -27.54
CA GLN A 269 -17.01 -14.73 -28.67
C GLN A 269 -15.66 -14.60 -29.38
N LYS A 270 -14.93 -15.71 -29.43
CA LYS A 270 -13.68 -15.81 -30.20
C LYS A 270 -14.01 -16.10 -31.66
N ARG A 271 -13.13 -15.67 -32.55
CA ARG A 271 -13.22 -16.01 -33.97
C ARG A 271 -13.29 -17.53 -34.15
N PRO A 272 -14.33 -18.08 -34.79
CA PRO A 272 -14.41 -19.51 -35.09
C PRO A 272 -13.26 -19.95 -36.01
N ALA A 273 -12.76 -21.17 -35.82
CA ALA A 273 -11.65 -21.70 -36.63
C ALA A 273 -12.00 -21.79 -38.13
N ASN A 274 -13.28 -22.03 -38.45
CA ASN A 274 -13.77 -22.21 -39.81
C ASN A 274 -14.27 -20.91 -40.45
N TYR A 275 -14.10 -19.75 -39.78
CA TYR A 275 -14.57 -18.47 -40.30
C TYR A 275 -13.59 -17.89 -41.33
N PRO A 276 -14.03 -17.51 -42.55
CA PRO A 276 -13.14 -17.07 -43.62
C PRO A 276 -12.20 -15.93 -43.18
N ALA A 277 -10.90 -16.05 -43.47
CA ALA A 277 -9.88 -15.10 -43.00
C ALA A 277 -10.10 -13.66 -43.49
N HIS A 278 -10.66 -13.50 -44.70
CA HIS A 278 -10.92 -12.21 -45.34
C HIS A 278 -12.10 -11.44 -44.73
N LEU A 279 -12.98 -12.12 -43.97
CA LEU A 279 -14.11 -11.46 -43.31
C LEU A 279 -13.70 -10.90 -41.94
N PRO A 280 -14.21 -9.71 -41.56
CA PRO A 280 -13.94 -9.12 -40.26
C PRO A 280 -14.64 -9.90 -39.14
N TRP A 281 -13.96 -10.07 -38.01
CA TRP A 281 -14.55 -10.60 -36.79
C TRP A 281 -14.30 -9.61 -35.65
N PRO A 282 -15.31 -9.23 -34.85
CA PRO A 282 -15.15 -8.25 -33.79
C PRO A 282 -14.18 -8.73 -32.71
N GLY A 283 -13.29 -7.84 -32.27
CA GLY A 283 -12.42 -8.10 -31.14
C GLY A 283 -13.19 -8.11 -29.81
N PRO A 284 -12.57 -8.61 -28.72
CA PRO A 284 -13.17 -8.62 -27.38
C PRO A 284 -13.66 -7.25 -26.91
N TYR A 285 -12.93 -6.20 -27.27
CA TYR A 285 -13.26 -4.83 -26.92
C TYR A 285 -14.38 -4.25 -27.79
N ASP A 286 -14.44 -4.61 -29.08
CA ASP A 286 -15.54 -4.20 -29.97
C ASP A 286 -16.88 -4.78 -29.51
N ILE A 287 -16.86 -6.00 -28.96
CA ILE A 287 -18.03 -6.63 -28.33
C ILE A 287 -18.47 -5.81 -27.11
N ALA A 288 -17.53 -5.39 -26.24
CA ALA A 288 -17.84 -4.58 -25.06
C ALA A 288 -18.38 -3.18 -25.45
N ASP A 289 -17.77 -2.53 -26.44
CA ASP A 289 -18.20 -1.22 -26.96
C ASP A 289 -19.61 -1.32 -27.59
N SER A 290 -19.88 -2.42 -28.31
CA SER A 290 -21.20 -2.71 -28.88
C SER A 290 -22.24 -2.94 -27.80
N LEU A 291 -21.90 -3.63 -26.70
CA LEU A 291 -22.80 -3.77 -25.54
C LEU A 291 -23.09 -2.43 -24.85
N ALA A 292 -22.10 -1.53 -24.80
CA ALA A 292 -22.31 -0.17 -24.32
C ALA A 292 -23.29 0.58 -25.23
N GLU A 293 -23.17 0.43 -26.56
CA GLU A 293 -24.07 1.04 -27.52
C GLU A 293 -25.50 0.46 -27.46
N ILE A 294 -25.65 -0.87 -27.31
CA ILE A 294 -26.94 -1.54 -27.03
C ILE A 294 -27.61 -0.92 -25.80
N SER A 295 -26.83 -0.61 -24.76
CA SER A 295 -27.37 0.08 -23.58
C SER A 295 -27.80 1.51 -23.89
N ARG A 296 -27.06 2.28 -24.72
CA ARG A 296 -27.48 3.63 -25.16
C ARG A 296 -28.79 3.60 -25.96
N LEU A 297 -28.99 2.55 -26.75
CA LEU A 297 -30.22 2.27 -27.50
C LEU A 297 -31.37 1.70 -26.65
N ARG A 298 -31.26 1.76 -25.32
CA ARG A 298 -32.27 1.29 -24.35
C ARG A 298 -32.61 -0.20 -24.48
N TRP A 299 -31.60 -1.05 -24.67
CA TRP A 299 -31.72 -2.51 -24.64
C TRP A 299 -32.76 -3.05 -25.64
N PRO A 300 -32.55 -2.85 -26.96
CA PRO A 300 -33.47 -3.32 -27.98
C PRO A 300 -33.66 -4.84 -27.95
N LYS A 301 -34.86 -5.27 -28.39
CA LYS A 301 -35.15 -6.69 -28.63
C LYS A 301 -34.33 -7.20 -29.81
N PHE A 302 -34.04 -8.50 -29.80
CA PHE A 302 -33.40 -9.18 -30.91
C PHE A 302 -34.43 -9.59 -31.95
N THR A 303 -34.18 -9.26 -33.21
CA THR A 303 -34.90 -9.82 -34.36
C THR A 303 -33.94 -10.75 -35.08
N SER A 304 -34.31 -12.03 -35.22
CA SER A 304 -33.43 -13.03 -35.82
C SER A 304 -33.27 -12.80 -37.33
N PRO A 305 -32.03 -12.62 -37.84
CA PRO A 305 -31.77 -12.56 -39.27
C PRO A 305 -32.10 -13.86 -40.01
N ILE A 306 -32.15 -14.99 -39.30
CA ILE A 306 -32.47 -16.31 -39.85
C ILE A 306 -33.97 -16.40 -40.19
N LEU A 307 -34.84 -15.82 -39.35
CA LEU A 307 -36.28 -15.83 -39.57
C LEU A 307 -36.76 -14.68 -40.46
N PHE A 308 -36.06 -13.55 -40.45
CA PHE A 308 -36.45 -12.33 -41.17
C PHE A 308 -35.30 -11.78 -42.04
N PRO A 309 -34.90 -12.49 -43.11
CA PRO A 309 -33.73 -12.13 -43.92
C PRO A 309 -33.86 -10.79 -44.64
N ASP A 310 -35.07 -10.41 -45.06
CA ASP A 310 -35.33 -9.20 -45.85
C ASP A 310 -35.53 -7.93 -45.00
N THR A 311 -35.48 -8.07 -43.67
CA THR A 311 -35.69 -6.94 -42.75
C THR A 311 -34.38 -6.44 -42.15
N GLN A 312 -34.28 -5.14 -41.91
CA GLN A 312 -33.16 -4.60 -41.15
C GLN A 312 -33.26 -5.05 -39.68
N THR A 313 -32.48 -6.07 -39.33
CA THR A 313 -32.50 -6.71 -38.01
C THR A 313 -31.55 -6.06 -36.98
N LEU A 314 -30.56 -5.30 -37.45
CA LEU A 314 -29.55 -4.66 -36.61
C LEU A 314 -29.37 -3.18 -36.96
N PRO A 315 -29.31 -2.27 -35.96
CA PRO A 315 -28.96 -0.87 -36.17
C PRO A 315 -27.57 -0.71 -36.81
N SER A 316 -27.40 0.30 -37.66
CA SER A 316 -26.13 0.57 -38.37
C SER A 316 -24.94 0.80 -37.43
N SER A 317 -25.18 1.40 -36.26
CA SER A 317 -24.17 1.61 -35.21
C SER A 317 -23.61 0.31 -34.61
N LEU A 318 -24.30 -0.82 -34.79
CA LEU A 318 -23.94 -2.13 -34.25
C LEU A 318 -23.43 -3.11 -35.32
N SER A 319 -23.12 -2.64 -36.53
CA SER A 319 -22.65 -3.48 -37.64
C SER A 319 -21.41 -4.35 -37.31
N ALA A 320 -20.56 -3.91 -36.37
CA ALA A 320 -19.38 -4.66 -35.94
C ALA A 320 -19.70 -6.06 -35.36
N ILE A 321 -20.85 -6.22 -34.70
CA ILE A 321 -21.29 -7.49 -34.09
C ILE A 321 -22.18 -8.33 -35.01
N ALA A 322 -22.43 -7.89 -36.24
CA ALA A 322 -23.26 -8.62 -37.21
C ALA A 322 -22.82 -10.07 -37.42
N PRO A 323 -21.52 -10.43 -37.52
CA PRO A 323 -21.10 -11.82 -37.67
C PRO A 323 -21.49 -12.73 -36.50
N ILE A 324 -21.65 -12.15 -35.30
CA ILE A 324 -22.07 -12.89 -34.10
C ILE A 324 -23.58 -13.06 -34.11
N THR A 325 -24.32 -11.95 -34.28
CA THR A 325 -25.78 -11.93 -34.19
C THR A 325 -26.48 -12.59 -35.37
N SER A 326 -25.83 -12.65 -36.55
CA SER A 326 -26.35 -13.37 -37.72
C SER A 326 -26.48 -14.87 -37.47
N SER A 327 -25.61 -15.43 -36.62
CA SER A 327 -25.61 -16.85 -36.25
C SER A 327 -26.43 -17.13 -34.98
N ALA A 328 -27.08 -16.11 -34.39
CA ALA A 328 -27.74 -16.25 -33.12
C ALA A 328 -29.06 -17.03 -33.23
N HIS A 329 -29.32 -17.88 -32.24
CA HIS A 329 -30.47 -18.76 -32.20
C HIS A 329 -31.80 -17.98 -32.20
N PRO A 330 -32.79 -18.32 -33.04
CA PRO A 330 -34.02 -17.53 -33.16
C PRO A 330 -34.86 -17.40 -31.89
N ALA A 331 -34.75 -18.36 -30.96
CA ALA A 331 -35.42 -18.31 -29.66
C ALA A 331 -34.84 -17.25 -28.68
N THR A 332 -33.73 -16.57 -29.03
CA THR A 332 -33.22 -15.45 -28.23
C THR A 332 -34.09 -14.22 -28.45
N THR A 333 -34.44 -13.51 -27.38
CA THR A 333 -35.39 -12.38 -27.45
C THR A 333 -34.73 -11.01 -27.28
N ASN A 334 -33.56 -10.95 -26.64
CA ASN A 334 -32.84 -9.72 -26.33
C ASN A 334 -31.53 -9.63 -27.13
N LEU A 335 -31.21 -8.46 -27.68
CA LEU A 335 -30.04 -8.29 -28.54
C LEU A 335 -28.71 -8.56 -27.83
N SER A 336 -28.60 -8.12 -26.58
CA SER A 336 -27.47 -8.41 -25.69
C SER A 336 -27.26 -9.90 -25.45
N CYS A 337 -28.32 -10.69 -25.31
CA CYS A 337 -28.22 -12.15 -25.19
C CYS A 337 -27.72 -12.79 -26.49
N ALA A 338 -28.21 -12.31 -27.64
CA ALA A 338 -27.76 -12.76 -28.96
C ALA A 338 -26.26 -12.47 -29.20
N VAL A 339 -25.73 -11.39 -28.62
CA VAL A 339 -24.29 -11.08 -28.67
C VAL A 339 -23.48 -11.94 -27.69
N LEU A 340 -23.97 -12.07 -26.45
CA LEU A 340 -23.23 -12.72 -25.38
C LEU A 340 -23.18 -14.23 -25.52
N HIS A 341 -24.25 -14.87 -25.97
CA HIS A 341 -24.32 -16.32 -26.12
C HIS A 341 -25.19 -16.73 -27.34
N PRO A 342 -24.71 -16.44 -28.57
CA PRO A 342 -25.49 -16.60 -29.80
C PRO A 342 -26.05 -18.02 -29.99
N HIS A 343 -25.31 -19.06 -29.57
CA HIS A 343 -25.67 -20.45 -29.84
C HIS A 343 -26.61 -21.07 -28.80
N ASP A 344 -26.71 -20.49 -27.61
CA ASP A 344 -27.50 -21.04 -26.50
C ASP A 344 -28.63 -20.07 -26.13
N PRO A 345 -29.92 -20.43 -26.30
CA PRO A 345 -31.01 -19.52 -25.90
C PRO A 345 -31.16 -19.38 -24.38
N SER A 346 -30.64 -20.33 -23.60
CA SER A 346 -30.73 -20.32 -22.14
C SER A 346 -29.57 -19.56 -21.49
N CYS A 347 -29.91 -18.47 -20.80
CA CYS A 347 -28.96 -17.66 -20.02
C CYS A 347 -28.36 -18.45 -18.86
N LEU A 348 -29.18 -19.27 -18.18
CA LEU A 348 -28.75 -20.10 -17.03
C LEU A 348 -27.76 -21.18 -17.46
N ARG A 349 -28.04 -21.86 -18.58
CA ARG A 349 -27.12 -22.88 -19.13
C ARG A 349 -25.77 -22.26 -19.49
N THR A 350 -25.78 -21.09 -20.12
CA THR A 350 -24.57 -20.33 -20.43
C THR A 350 -23.77 -20.00 -19.16
N TYR A 351 -24.44 -19.51 -18.12
CA TYR A 351 -23.81 -19.18 -16.85
C TYR A 351 -23.18 -20.40 -16.14
N ILE A 352 -23.87 -21.54 -16.11
CA ILE A 352 -23.32 -22.78 -15.55
C ILE A 352 -22.11 -23.26 -16.38
N THR A 353 -22.23 -23.24 -17.70
CA THR A 353 -21.14 -23.61 -18.61
C THR A 353 -19.93 -22.70 -18.45
N TYR A 354 -20.17 -21.41 -18.17
CA TYR A 354 -19.12 -20.47 -17.80
C TYR A 354 -18.37 -20.91 -16.55
N TRP A 355 -19.08 -21.21 -15.47
CA TRP A 355 -18.46 -21.69 -14.24
C TRP A 355 -17.61 -22.93 -14.46
N LEU A 356 -18.13 -23.92 -15.20
CA LEU A 356 -17.43 -25.17 -15.48
C LEU A 356 -16.12 -24.98 -16.25
N ARG A 357 -16.04 -24.01 -17.17
CA ARG A 357 -14.80 -23.77 -17.96
C ARG A 357 -13.86 -22.74 -17.34
N ALA A 358 -14.39 -21.70 -16.71
CA ALA A 358 -13.58 -20.60 -16.16
C ALA A 358 -12.97 -20.97 -14.81
N PHE A 359 -13.73 -21.62 -13.92
CA PHE A 359 -13.29 -21.91 -12.55
C PHE A 359 -11.99 -22.73 -12.48
N PRO A 360 -11.82 -23.85 -13.22
CA PRO A 360 -10.59 -24.63 -13.16
C PRO A 360 -9.36 -23.85 -13.62
N ARG A 361 -9.52 -22.98 -14.62
CA ARG A 361 -8.43 -22.15 -15.13
C ARG A 361 -7.99 -21.10 -14.11
N VAL A 362 -8.95 -20.41 -13.50
CA VAL A 362 -8.70 -19.41 -12.45
C VAL A 362 -8.12 -20.08 -11.20
N ALA A 363 -8.62 -21.27 -10.83
CA ALA A 363 -8.09 -22.07 -9.74
C ALA A 363 -6.63 -22.44 -9.93
N ARG A 364 -6.24 -22.93 -11.11
CA ARG A 364 -4.82 -23.21 -11.44
C ARG A 364 -3.93 -21.99 -11.28
N PHE A 365 -4.40 -20.82 -11.73
CA PHE A 365 -3.66 -19.56 -11.58
C PHE A 365 -3.42 -19.22 -10.10
N PHE A 366 -4.46 -19.26 -9.26
CA PHE A 366 -4.32 -18.96 -7.83
C PHE A 366 -3.55 -20.02 -7.07
N THR A 367 -3.66 -21.29 -7.46
CA THR A 367 -2.82 -22.36 -6.91
C THR A 367 -1.36 -22.01 -7.09
N LEU A 368 -0.90 -21.78 -8.33
CA LEU A 368 0.49 -21.46 -8.63
C LEU A 368 0.98 -20.21 -7.88
N ALA A 369 0.18 -19.14 -7.90
CA ALA A 369 0.54 -17.89 -7.26
C ALA A 369 0.66 -18.06 -5.73
N PHE A 370 -0.37 -18.60 -5.06
CA PHE A 370 -0.36 -18.72 -3.61
C PHE A 370 0.63 -19.78 -3.12
N THR A 371 0.83 -20.89 -3.83
CA THR A 371 1.87 -21.85 -3.47
C THR A 371 3.27 -21.24 -3.58
N ALA A 372 3.56 -20.47 -4.64
CA ALA A 372 4.86 -19.81 -4.79
C ALA A 372 5.13 -18.83 -3.63
N PHE A 373 4.15 -17.99 -3.28
CA PHE A 373 4.29 -17.08 -2.13
C PHE A 373 4.40 -17.81 -0.80
N ALA A 374 3.64 -18.89 -0.61
CA ALA A 374 3.67 -19.69 0.61
C ALA A 374 5.04 -20.34 0.82
N LEU A 375 5.67 -20.87 -0.23
CA LEU A 375 7.00 -21.50 -0.15
C LEU A 375 8.11 -20.51 0.24
N VAL A 376 8.02 -19.26 -0.22
CA VAL A 376 8.99 -18.21 0.14
C VAL A 376 8.80 -17.74 1.59
N ALA A 377 7.56 -17.76 2.09
CA ALA A 377 7.25 -17.31 3.44
C ALA A 377 7.81 -18.26 4.51
N LYS A 378 8.84 -17.80 5.25
CA LYS A 378 9.38 -18.49 6.43
C LYS A 378 8.29 -18.99 7.42
N PRO A 379 7.29 -18.19 7.82
CA PRO A 379 6.29 -18.66 8.78
C PRO A 379 5.45 -19.83 8.25
N PHE A 380 5.12 -19.82 6.95
CA PHE A 380 4.39 -20.92 6.34
C PHE A 380 5.19 -22.21 6.35
N ARG A 381 6.49 -22.15 6.01
CA ARG A 381 7.37 -23.34 6.07
C ARG A 381 7.46 -23.94 7.47
N GLN A 382 7.52 -23.09 8.50
CA GLN A 382 7.53 -23.56 9.89
C GLN A 382 6.21 -24.23 10.28
N GLN A 383 5.08 -23.63 9.91
CA GLN A 383 3.74 -24.17 10.17
C GLN A 383 3.47 -25.47 9.40
N LEU A 384 4.00 -25.59 8.18
CA LEU A 384 3.89 -26.79 7.36
C LEU A 384 4.62 -27.97 8.00
N VAL A 385 5.78 -27.74 8.61
CA VAL A 385 6.53 -28.76 9.36
C VAL A 385 5.79 -29.16 10.65
N ALA A 386 5.24 -28.19 11.37
CA ALA A 386 4.54 -28.46 12.62
C ALA A 386 3.16 -29.13 12.42
N SER A 387 2.43 -28.73 11.38
CA SER A 387 1.05 -29.16 11.13
C SER A 387 0.73 -29.18 9.63
N PRO A 388 1.12 -30.24 8.91
CA PRO A 388 1.06 -30.25 7.45
C PRO A 388 -0.37 -30.21 6.90
N ILE A 389 -1.27 -31.02 7.46
CA ILE A 389 -2.64 -31.18 6.94
C ILE A 389 -3.47 -29.90 7.13
N SER A 390 -3.43 -29.30 8.32
CA SER A 390 -4.18 -28.06 8.61
C SER A 390 -3.68 -26.90 7.76
N THR A 391 -2.36 -26.77 7.57
CA THR A 391 -1.73 -25.73 6.76
C THR A 391 -2.09 -25.88 5.28
N LEU A 392 -2.06 -27.11 4.75
CA LEU A 392 -2.48 -27.40 3.37
C LEU A 392 -3.97 -27.16 3.16
N ASN A 393 -4.83 -27.58 4.11
CA ASN A 393 -6.26 -27.33 4.06
C ASN A 393 -6.59 -25.83 4.11
N ALA A 394 -5.88 -25.05 4.94
CA ALA A 394 -6.04 -23.60 5.00
C ALA A 394 -5.62 -22.93 3.68
N LEU A 395 -4.52 -23.39 3.08
CA LEU A 395 -4.06 -22.91 1.78
C LEU A 395 -5.04 -23.25 0.67
N ALA A 396 -5.50 -24.50 0.59
CA ALA A 396 -6.50 -24.97 -0.38
C ALA A 396 -7.80 -24.18 -0.25
N ALA A 397 -8.29 -23.99 0.98
CA ALA A 397 -9.50 -23.20 1.22
C ALA A 397 -9.32 -21.72 0.82
N ARG A 398 -8.12 -21.14 0.99
CA ARG A 398 -7.81 -19.79 0.51
C ARG A 398 -7.79 -19.71 -1.02
N ILE A 399 -7.19 -20.70 -1.69
CA ILE A 399 -7.18 -20.78 -3.16
C ILE A 399 -8.60 -20.90 -3.69
N LEU A 400 -9.40 -21.82 -3.15
CA LEU A 400 -10.78 -22.05 -3.58
C LEU A 400 -11.66 -20.81 -3.37
N ARG A 401 -11.56 -20.16 -2.20
CA ARG A 401 -12.29 -18.91 -1.93
C ARG A 401 -11.90 -17.78 -2.88
N ALA A 402 -10.60 -17.58 -3.14
CA ALA A 402 -10.14 -16.55 -4.07
C ALA A 402 -10.58 -16.85 -5.52
N SER A 403 -10.53 -18.11 -5.92
CA SER A 403 -10.94 -18.55 -7.26
C SER A 403 -12.44 -18.41 -7.47
N ALA A 404 -13.24 -18.78 -6.46
CA ALA A 404 -14.69 -18.61 -6.47
C ALA A 404 -15.06 -17.12 -6.47
N PHE A 405 -14.38 -16.30 -5.67
CA PHE A 405 -14.57 -14.85 -5.65
C PHE A 405 -14.36 -14.24 -7.05
N VAL A 406 -13.23 -14.51 -7.70
CA VAL A 406 -12.91 -13.91 -9.00
C VAL A 406 -13.80 -14.47 -10.11
N THR A 407 -13.98 -15.79 -10.17
CA THR A 407 -14.81 -16.43 -11.20
C THR A 407 -16.26 -15.98 -11.07
N GLY A 408 -16.78 -15.92 -9.85
CA GLY A 408 -18.13 -15.47 -9.57
C GLY A 408 -18.32 -13.98 -9.82
N ALA A 409 -17.36 -13.13 -9.46
CA ALA A 409 -17.43 -11.71 -9.77
C ALA A 409 -17.55 -11.46 -11.29
N ILE A 410 -16.66 -12.05 -12.09
CA ILE A 410 -16.69 -11.92 -13.56
C ILE A 410 -17.98 -12.53 -14.13
N GLY A 411 -18.31 -13.75 -13.72
CA GLY A 411 -19.46 -14.49 -14.23
C GLY A 411 -20.78 -13.79 -13.92
N THR A 412 -20.96 -13.32 -12.68
CA THR A 412 -22.15 -12.58 -12.28
C THR A 412 -22.21 -11.21 -12.93
N SER A 413 -21.09 -10.52 -13.15
CA SER A 413 -21.10 -9.26 -13.90
C SER A 413 -21.58 -9.42 -15.33
N TRP A 414 -21.19 -10.48 -16.04
CA TRP A 414 -21.72 -10.77 -17.38
C TRP A 414 -23.14 -11.34 -17.34
N GLY A 415 -23.39 -12.32 -16.48
CA GLY A 415 -24.69 -12.98 -16.34
C GLY A 415 -25.80 -12.03 -15.88
N ALA A 416 -25.46 -11.00 -15.08
CA ALA A 416 -26.41 -9.97 -14.66
C ALA A 416 -26.96 -9.16 -15.83
N ILE A 417 -26.21 -9.00 -16.92
CA ILE A 417 -26.69 -8.35 -18.15
C ILE A 417 -27.93 -9.10 -18.66
N CYS A 418 -27.80 -10.42 -18.82
CA CYS A 418 -28.89 -11.28 -19.27
C CYS A 418 -30.04 -11.34 -18.25
N LEU A 419 -29.71 -11.43 -16.95
CA LEU A 419 -30.71 -11.52 -15.87
C LEU A 419 -31.62 -10.28 -15.82
N LEU A 420 -31.04 -9.07 -15.89
CA LEU A 420 -31.79 -7.81 -15.83
C LEU A 420 -32.57 -7.49 -17.12
N GLN A 421 -32.41 -8.29 -18.16
CA GLN A 421 -33.17 -8.21 -19.42
C GLN A 421 -34.23 -9.31 -19.54
N SER A 422 -34.13 -10.35 -18.70
CA SER A 422 -35.12 -11.42 -18.66
C SER A 422 -36.45 -10.90 -18.11
N GLY A 423 -37.55 -11.28 -18.75
CA GLY A 423 -38.90 -10.78 -18.44
C GLY A 423 -39.39 -11.11 -17.03
N ALA A 424 -38.74 -12.03 -16.31
CA ALA A 424 -39.10 -12.42 -14.96
C ALA A 424 -38.61 -11.44 -13.88
N VAL A 425 -37.53 -10.68 -14.13
CA VAL A 425 -36.89 -9.83 -13.10
C VAL A 425 -36.86 -8.35 -13.50
N ALA A 426 -36.95 -8.04 -14.80
CA ALA A 426 -37.03 -6.68 -15.29
C ALA A 426 -38.21 -5.86 -14.70
N PRO A 427 -39.44 -6.38 -14.54
CA PRO A 427 -40.54 -5.61 -13.98
C PRO A 427 -40.39 -5.33 -12.47
N LEU A 428 -39.74 -6.24 -11.74
CA LEU A 428 -39.57 -6.14 -10.28
C LEU A 428 -38.44 -5.18 -9.87
N LEU A 429 -37.41 -5.02 -10.71
CA LEU A 429 -36.20 -4.25 -10.36
C LEU A 429 -36.02 -2.98 -11.18
N LEU A 430 -36.23 -2.99 -12.52
CA LEU A 430 -36.07 -1.81 -13.39
C LEU A 430 -36.79 -2.01 -14.75
N PRO A 431 -37.83 -1.21 -15.08
CA PRO A 431 -38.48 -1.23 -16.40
C PRO A 431 -37.48 -1.14 -17.55
N HIS A 432 -37.73 -1.77 -18.70
CA HIS A 432 -36.78 -1.93 -19.83
C HIS A 432 -36.02 -0.66 -20.26
N GLY A 433 -36.61 0.53 -20.09
CA GLY A 433 -35.99 1.82 -20.39
C GLY A 433 -35.41 2.61 -19.21
N ALA A 434 -35.56 2.13 -17.97
CA ALA A 434 -35.06 2.81 -16.78
C ALA A 434 -33.55 2.62 -16.61
N LEU A 435 -32.84 3.75 -16.46
CA LEU A 435 -31.41 3.86 -16.18
C LEU A 435 -30.51 2.97 -17.08
N PRO A 436 -30.66 3.04 -18.42
CA PRO A 436 -30.02 2.10 -19.35
C PRO A 436 -28.50 1.99 -19.17
N ARG A 437 -27.84 3.12 -18.89
CA ARG A 437 -26.39 3.19 -18.65
C ARG A 437 -26.00 2.76 -17.23
N GLN A 438 -26.78 3.12 -16.22
CA GLN A 438 -26.41 2.84 -14.81
C GLN A 438 -26.58 1.35 -14.44
N ARG A 439 -27.30 0.55 -15.25
CA ARG A 439 -27.36 -0.91 -15.07
C ARG A 439 -25.99 -1.57 -15.03
N TRP A 440 -25.00 -1.02 -15.76
CA TRP A 440 -23.62 -1.50 -15.71
C TRP A 440 -22.99 -1.38 -14.32
N PHE A 441 -23.35 -0.33 -13.56
CA PHE A 441 -22.94 -0.23 -12.17
C PHE A 441 -23.56 -1.35 -11.33
N LEU A 442 -24.85 -1.64 -11.53
CA LEU A 442 -25.54 -2.72 -10.81
C LEU A 442 -24.96 -4.11 -11.15
N HIS A 443 -24.65 -4.38 -12.42
CA HIS A 443 -23.99 -5.63 -12.83
C HIS A 443 -22.64 -5.82 -12.12
N GLY A 444 -21.84 -4.76 -12.04
CA GLY A 444 -20.57 -4.77 -11.34
C GLY A 444 -20.77 -4.94 -9.83
N ALA A 445 -21.78 -4.28 -9.27
CA ALA A 445 -22.10 -4.37 -7.85
C ALA A 445 -22.52 -5.78 -7.42
N LEU A 446 -23.36 -6.46 -8.22
CA LEU A 446 -23.73 -7.86 -8.03
C LEU A 446 -22.51 -8.78 -8.12
N GLY A 447 -21.60 -8.53 -9.06
CA GLY A 447 -20.31 -9.23 -9.13
C GLY A 447 -19.46 -9.00 -7.87
N GLY A 448 -19.46 -7.76 -7.34
CA GLY A 448 -18.73 -7.39 -6.13
C GLY A 448 -19.24 -8.09 -4.86
N CYS A 449 -20.49 -8.55 -4.83
CA CYS A 449 -21.04 -9.30 -3.70
C CYS A 449 -20.31 -10.62 -3.42
N TRP A 450 -19.67 -11.22 -4.44
CA TRP A 450 -18.85 -12.43 -4.27
C TRP A 450 -17.67 -12.23 -3.31
N ALA A 451 -17.31 -10.98 -3.00
CA ALA A 451 -16.29 -10.64 -2.00
C ALA A 451 -16.60 -11.20 -0.61
N ILE A 452 -17.88 -11.52 -0.32
CA ILE A 452 -18.29 -12.18 0.91
C ILE A 452 -17.52 -13.49 1.16
N LEU A 453 -17.12 -14.22 0.11
CA LEU A 453 -16.34 -15.46 0.23
C LEU A 453 -14.91 -15.21 0.74
N ALA A 454 -14.37 -14.02 0.46
CA ALA A 454 -13.03 -13.60 0.87
C ALA A 454 -13.06 -12.65 2.08
N ARG A 455 -14.18 -12.58 2.81
CA ARG A 455 -14.35 -11.66 3.96
C ARG A 455 -13.31 -11.89 5.06
N SER A 456 -12.86 -13.13 5.24
CA SER A 456 -11.79 -13.50 6.18
C SER A 456 -10.42 -13.35 5.50
N GLY A 457 -9.72 -12.25 5.80
CA GLY A 457 -8.35 -12.01 5.33
C GLY A 457 -8.20 -11.42 3.93
N GLY A 458 -9.31 -11.04 3.26
CA GLY A 458 -9.29 -10.38 1.95
C GLY A 458 -9.12 -8.86 1.97
N ARG A 459 -9.04 -8.23 3.15
CA ARG A 459 -9.04 -6.76 3.33
C ARG A 459 -8.00 -6.04 2.45
N ASP A 460 -6.78 -6.56 2.37
CA ASP A 460 -5.73 -5.94 1.54
C ASP A 460 -6.07 -5.95 0.05
N ASN A 461 -6.69 -7.04 -0.45
CA ASN A 461 -7.14 -7.13 -1.84
C ASN A 461 -8.31 -6.19 -2.13
N PHE A 462 -9.22 -6.04 -1.14
CA PHE A 462 -10.34 -5.10 -1.23
C PHE A 462 -9.83 -3.65 -1.29
N LEU A 463 -8.89 -3.28 -0.43
CA LEU A 463 -8.29 -1.96 -0.45
C LEU A 463 -7.49 -1.72 -1.74
N TYR A 464 -6.78 -2.73 -2.26
CA TYR A 464 -6.12 -2.64 -3.56
C TYR A 464 -7.13 -2.33 -4.67
N SER A 465 -8.21 -3.09 -4.77
CA SER A 465 -9.24 -2.89 -5.79
C SER A 465 -9.93 -1.53 -5.64
N ALA A 466 -10.15 -1.08 -4.39
CA ALA A 466 -10.67 0.25 -4.10
C ALA A 466 -9.75 1.36 -4.60
N ARG A 467 -8.42 1.25 -4.44
CA ARG A 467 -7.46 2.24 -4.98
C ARG A 467 -7.56 2.34 -6.50
N VAL A 468 -7.65 1.19 -7.17
CA VAL A 468 -7.79 1.13 -8.63
C VAL A 468 -9.10 1.78 -9.08
N SER A 469 -10.20 1.53 -8.36
CA SER A 469 -11.49 2.19 -8.62
C SER A 469 -11.45 3.69 -8.35
N ILE A 470 -10.79 4.16 -7.29
CA ILE A 470 -10.62 5.59 -7.00
C ILE A 470 -9.85 6.29 -8.13
N ASP A 471 -8.74 5.71 -8.61
CA ASP A 471 -7.97 6.25 -9.73
C ASP A 471 -8.82 6.32 -11.02
N SER A 472 -9.55 5.24 -11.30
CA SER A 472 -10.46 5.17 -12.45
C SER A 472 -11.59 6.22 -12.34
N ALA A 473 -12.27 6.29 -11.20
CA ALA A 473 -13.35 7.23 -10.94
C ALA A 473 -12.87 8.67 -11.09
N TRP A 474 -11.69 9.00 -10.54
CA TRP A 474 -11.06 10.31 -10.68
C TRP A 474 -10.86 10.69 -12.16
N LYS A 475 -10.29 9.78 -12.96
CA LYS A 475 -10.07 9.98 -14.40
C LYS A 475 -11.38 10.16 -15.17
N VAL A 476 -12.40 9.34 -14.87
CA VAL A 476 -13.75 9.47 -15.45
C VAL A 476 -14.34 10.85 -15.15
N GLY A 477 -14.29 11.30 -13.89
CA GLY A 477 -14.85 12.60 -13.53
C GLY A 477 -14.09 13.79 -14.12
N VAL A 478 -12.78 13.67 -14.36
CA VAL A 478 -12.03 14.70 -15.13
C VAL A 478 -12.47 14.70 -16.59
N LYS A 479 -12.63 13.53 -17.22
CA LYS A 479 -13.03 13.38 -18.62
C LYS A 479 -14.44 13.94 -18.89
N HIS A 480 -15.39 13.65 -18.01
CA HIS A 480 -16.77 14.14 -18.11
C HIS A 480 -16.97 15.55 -17.51
N GLY A 481 -15.90 16.18 -17.00
CA GLY A 481 -15.96 17.54 -16.47
C GLY A 481 -16.69 17.69 -15.13
N TRP A 482 -16.90 16.60 -14.38
CA TRP A 482 -17.51 16.64 -13.03
C TRP A 482 -16.65 17.43 -12.05
N TRP A 483 -15.32 17.38 -12.21
CA TRP A 483 -14.38 18.18 -11.46
C TRP A 483 -13.21 18.64 -12.33
N LYS A 484 -12.70 19.83 -12.02
CA LYS A 484 -11.49 20.36 -12.66
C LYS A 484 -10.26 19.71 -12.05
N GLY A 485 -9.35 19.21 -12.89
CA GLY A 485 -8.08 18.65 -12.42
C GLY A 485 -7.25 19.68 -11.67
N ILE A 486 -6.94 19.41 -10.39
CA ILE A 486 -6.11 20.30 -9.56
C ILE A 486 -4.63 20.07 -9.89
N LYS A 487 -3.94 21.12 -10.32
CA LYS A 487 -2.49 21.07 -10.57
C LYS A 487 -1.76 20.74 -9.26
N GLY A 488 -1.09 19.58 -9.21
CA GLY A 488 -0.40 19.12 -8.00
C GLY A 488 -1.33 18.59 -6.90
N GLY A 489 -2.59 18.28 -7.22
CA GLY A 489 -3.54 17.73 -6.25
C GLY A 489 -3.08 16.40 -5.63
N ASP A 490 -2.28 15.61 -6.36
CA ASP A 490 -1.64 14.39 -5.87
C ASP A 490 -0.63 14.66 -4.74
N VAL A 491 0.13 15.75 -4.82
CA VAL A 491 1.08 16.17 -3.77
C VAL A 491 0.32 16.67 -2.54
N LEU A 492 -0.75 17.43 -2.72
CA LEU A 492 -1.60 17.89 -1.63
C LEU A 492 -2.28 16.71 -0.92
N LEU A 493 -2.85 15.78 -1.70
CA LEU A 493 -3.45 14.56 -1.17
C LEU A 493 -2.44 13.72 -0.40
N PHE A 494 -1.23 13.54 -0.94
CA PHE A 494 -0.15 12.82 -0.26
C PHE A 494 0.23 13.50 1.06
N THR A 495 0.42 14.81 1.05
CA THR A 495 0.83 15.60 2.24
C THR A 495 -0.25 15.55 3.32
N ALA A 496 -1.52 15.75 2.96
CA ALA A 496 -2.64 15.64 3.89
C ALA A 496 -2.80 14.21 4.45
N SER A 497 -2.58 13.19 3.60
CA SER A 497 -2.62 11.80 4.02
C SER A 497 -1.48 11.46 4.97
N LEU A 498 -0.27 11.97 4.70
CA LEU A 498 0.88 11.83 5.59
C LEU A 498 0.61 12.48 6.95
N ALA A 499 0.02 13.68 6.97
CA ALA A 499 -0.38 14.36 8.19
C ALA A 499 -1.35 13.52 9.03
N LEU A 500 -2.33 12.89 8.39
CA LEU A 500 -3.30 12.04 9.05
C LEU A 500 -2.65 10.75 9.60
N VAL A 501 -1.79 10.10 8.81
CA VAL A 501 -1.03 8.91 9.26
C VAL A 501 -0.15 9.25 10.45
N ASP A 502 0.60 10.35 10.37
CA ASP A 502 1.47 10.80 11.46
C ASP A 502 0.66 11.18 12.71
N ALA A 503 -0.49 11.83 12.56
CA ALA A 503 -1.36 12.16 13.68
C ALA A 503 -1.96 10.89 14.33
N VAL A 504 -2.35 9.89 13.55
CA VAL A 504 -2.84 8.61 14.09
C VAL A 504 -1.72 7.86 14.79
N TYR A 505 -0.52 7.79 14.18
CA TYR A 505 0.63 7.12 14.78
C TYR A 505 1.12 7.82 16.07
N GLU A 506 0.94 9.13 16.20
CA GLU A 506 1.25 9.87 17.43
C GLU A 506 0.29 9.51 18.58
N VAL A 507 -1.00 9.36 18.28
CA VAL A 507 -2.03 9.15 19.32
C VAL A 507 -2.24 7.68 19.65
N ASP A 508 -2.27 6.83 18.64
CA ASP A 508 -2.45 5.38 18.78
C ASP A 508 -1.58 4.62 17.77
N PRO A 509 -0.31 4.31 18.14
CA PRO A 509 0.57 3.49 17.31
C PRO A 509 0.01 2.11 16.98
N LYS A 510 -0.94 1.58 17.77
CA LYS A 510 -1.53 0.24 17.56
C LYS A 510 -2.53 0.24 16.40
N ALA A 511 -3.14 1.38 16.08
CA ALA A 511 -4.08 1.52 14.96
C ALA A 511 -3.42 1.38 13.57
N VAL A 512 -2.10 1.62 13.48
CA VAL A 512 -1.34 1.46 12.24
C VAL A 512 -1.12 -0.03 11.96
N SER A 513 -1.73 -0.53 10.89
CA SER A 513 -1.63 -1.95 10.49
C SER A 513 -0.28 -2.25 9.82
N GLY A 514 0.36 -3.33 10.26
CA GLY A 514 1.63 -3.82 9.71
C GLY A 514 2.88 -3.35 10.47
N GLY A 515 3.62 -4.30 11.06
CA GLY A 515 4.82 -4.00 11.85
C GLY A 515 5.94 -3.34 11.04
N MET A 516 6.10 -3.67 9.76
CA MET A 516 7.08 -3.00 8.89
C MET A 516 6.74 -1.52 8.67
N LEU A 517 5.46 -1.20 8.56
CA LEU A 517 5.03 0.18 8.37
C LEU A 517 5.20 1.00 9.65
N ARG A 518 4.87 0.43 10.82
CA ARG A 518 5.13 1.05 12.13
C ARG A 518 6.60 1.35 12.35
N LYS A 519 7.48 0.39 12.03
CA LYS A 519 8.94 0.59 12.08
C LYS A 519 9.40 1.64 11.06
N GLY A 520 8.82 1.64 9.86
CA GLY A 520 9.09 2.65 8.84
C GLY A 520 8.74 4.08 9.28
N LEU A 521 7.60 4.27 9.95
CA LEU A 521 7.20 5.57 10.52
C LEU A 521 8.13 6.00 11.67
N GLY A 522 8.58 5.06 12.52
CA GLY A 522 9.61 5.34 13.53
C GLY A 522 10.93 5.81 12.90
N VAL A 523 11.36 5.17 11.81
CA VAL A 523 12.54 5.60 11.03
C VAL A 523 12.31 6.97 10.41
N LEU A 524 11.12 7.24 9.87
CA LEU A 524 10.77 8.51 9.26
C LEU A 524 10.90 9.66 10.27
N ARG A 525 10.53 9.44 11.53
CA ARG A 525 10.68 10.40 12.64
C ARG A 525 12.08 10.49 13.24
N GLY A 526 12.95 9.52 12.95
CA GLY A 526 14.32 9.46 13.45
C GLY A 526 14.51 8.69 14.75
N GLU A 527 13.53 7.87 15.14
CA GLU A 527 13.56 7.04 16.35
C GLU A 527 14.22 5.67 16.11
N GLY A 528 14.46 5.33 14.85
CA GLY A 528 15.08 4.07 14.45
C GLY A 528 14.07 2.98 14.11
N TRP A 529 14.56 1.75 13.93
CA TRP A 529 13.78 0.60 13.47
C TRP A 529 13.05 -0.09 14.64
N VAL A 530 12.24 0.69 15.38
CA VAL A 530 11.53 0.25 16.60
C VAL A 530 10.03 0.23 16.34
N ASP A 531 9.35 -0.80 16.86
CA ASP A 531 7.88 -0.90 16.78
C ASP A 531 7.26 -0.44 18.10
N ARG A 532 6.89 0.85 18.19
CA ARG A 532 6.27 1.46 19.37
C ARG A 532 5.08 0.66 19.93
N ALA A 533 4.27 0.07 19.05
CA ALA A 533 3.09 -0.69 19.47
C ALA A 533 3.44 -2.06 20.06
N ALA A 534 4.59 -2.64 19.70
CA ALA A 534 5.10 -3.88 20.29
C ALA A 534 5.90 -3.60 21.56
N SER A 535 6.71 -2.53 21.59
CA SER A 535 7.47 -2.11 22.79
C SER A 535 6.55 -1.80 23.98
N ALA A 536 5.44 -1.09 23.75
CA ALA A 536 4.44 -0.81 24.78
C ALA A 536 3.67 -2.05 25.27
N LYS A 537 3.78 -3.19 24.57
CA LYS A 537 3.20 -4.46 25.01
C LYS A 537 4.18 -5.25 25.90
N GLY A 538 5.48 -5.18 25.60
CA GLY A 538 6.52 -5.79 26.44
C GLY A 538 6.63 -5.14 27.82
N GLU A 539 6.55 -3.81 27.91
CA GLU A 539 6.56 -3.10 29.20
C GLU A 539 5.30 -3.39 30.05
N GLY A 540 4.15 -3.65 29.42
CA GLY A 540 2.92 -4.01 30.12
C GLY A 540 2.83 -5.47 30.55
N GLU A 541 3.52 -6.39 29.85
CA GLU A 541 3.66 -7.79 30.27
C GLU A 541 4.72 -7.91 31.38
N GLU A 542 5.85 -7.19 31.31
CA GLU A 542 6.82 -7.13 32.41
C GLU A 542 6.23 -6.46 33.67
N GLY A 543 5.47 -5.38 33.54
CA GLY A 543 4.79 -4.74 34.67
C GLY A 543 3.77 -5.65 35.36
N LYS A 544 3.00 -6.43 34.59
CA LYS A 544 2.08 -7.43 35.16
C LYS A 544 2.79 -8.57 35.86
N VAL A 545 3.91 -9.05 35.33
CA VAL A 545 4.69 -10.13 35.96
C VAL A 545 5.38 -9.65 37.24
N VAL A 546 5.76 -8.37 37.31
CA VAL A 546 6.30 -7.77 38.55
C VAL A 546 5.20 -7.59 39.59
N GLU A 547 4.01 -7.11 39.20
CA GLU A 547 2.86 -6.91 40.09
C GLU A 547 2.32 -8.25 40.63
N GLU A 548 2.30 -9.30 39.80
CA GLU A 548 1.91 -10.67 40.19
C GLU A 548 2.95 -11.29 41.16
N ARG A 549 4.25 -11.07 40.94
CA ARG A 549 5.32 -11.51 41.85
C ARG A 549 5.35 -10.74 43.18
N GLU A 550 5.07 -9.44 43.17
CA GLU A 550 4.95 -8.64 44.40
C GLU A 550 3.72 -9.08 45.21
N SER A 551 2.62 -9.44 44.53
CA SER A 551 1.43 -9.99 45.21
C SER A 551 1.67 -11.37 45.83
N GLU A 552 2.41 -12.26 45.15
CA GLU A 552 2.80 -13.57 45.69
C GLU A 552 3.77 -13.44 46.87
N ALA A 553 4.73 -12.50 46.82
CA ALA A 553 5.66 -12.24 47.92
C ALA A 553 4.94 -11.69 49.18
N SER A 554 3.97 -10.79 48.99
CA SER A 554 3.15 -10.27 50.11
C SER A 554 2.20 -11.30 50.72
N GLY A 555 1.81 -12.32 49.93
CA GLY A 555 1.02 -13.45 50.43
C GLY A 555 1.82 -14.42 51.29
N LEU A 556 3.12 -14.59 51.01
CA LEU A 556 4.02 -15.45 51.79
C LEU A 556 4.38 -14.84 53.15
N GLU A 557 4.63 -13.53 53.23
CA GLU A 557 4.85 -12.84 54.53
C GLU A 557 3.62 -12.90 55.46
N GLY A 558 2.42 -13.06 54.91
CA GLY A 558 1.20 -13.27 55.67
C GLY A 558 1.04 -14.68 56.24
N VAL A 559 1.62 -15.70 55.59
CA VAL A 559 1.58 -17.10 56.04
C VAL A 559 2.61 -17.34 57.15
N ASP A 560 3.82 -16.78 57.01
CA ASP A 560 4.87 -16.89 58.03
C ASP A 560 4.44 -16.24 59.37
N ARG A 561 3.67 -15.14 59.34
CA ARG A 561 3.10 -14.53 60.56
C ARG A 561 2.01 -15.37 61.21
N ILE A 562 1.24 -16.13 60.43
CA ILE A 562 0.18 -16.99 60.96
C ILE A 562 0.80 -18.25 61.58
N GLU A 563 1.86 -18.79 60.98
CA GLU A 563 2.62 -19.91 61.59
C GLU A 563 3.34 -19.46 62.87
N GLU A 564 3.94 -18.27 62.90
CA GLU A 564 4.60 -17.75 64.11
C GLU A 564 3.60 -17.40 65.25
N GLU A 565 2.36 -17.01 64.91
CA GLU A 565 1.29 -16.81 65.90
C GLU A 565 0.67 -18.14 66.37
N ALA A 566 0.63 -19.17 65.51
CA ALA A 566 0.18 -20.51 65.89
C ALA A 566 1.20 -21.23 66.79
N GLU A 567 2.50 -21.11 66.51
CA GLU A 567 3.57 -21.70 67.33
C GLU A 567 3.64 -21.03 68.71
N LYS A 568 3.43 -19.71 68.80
CA LYS A 568 3.29 -18.97 70.08
C LYS A 568 2.00 -19.29 70.84
N ALA A 569 0.98 -19.81 70.18
CA ALA A 569 -0.25 -20.26 70.82
C ALA A 569 -0.11 -21.66 71.40
N GLU A 570 0.61 -22.57 70.73
CA GLU A 570 0.91 -23.92 71.24
C GLU A 570 1.87 -23.89 72.44
N GLU A 571 2.89 -23.01 72.44
CA GLU A 571 3.84 -22.87 73.56
C GLU A 571 3.19 -22.30 74.85
N LYS A 572 1.98 -21.75 74.77
CA LYS A 572 1.21 -21.29 75.94
C LYS A 572 0.26 -22.34 76.53
N THR A 573 0.20 -23.53 75.93
CA THR A 573 -0.71 -24.61 76.33
C THR A 573 -0.02 -25.86 76.90
N GLU A 574 1.29 -25.82 77.14
CA GLU A 574 2.02 -26.84 77.92
C GLU A 574 2.40 -26.38 79.33
#